data_AF-A0A175YLS0-F1
#
_entry.id   AF-A0A175YLS0-F1
#
_cell.length_a   1.000
_cell.length_b   1.000
_cell.length_c   1.000
_cell.angle_alpha   90.00
_cell.angle_beta   90.00
_cell.angle_gamma   90.00
#
_symmetry.space_group_name_H-M   'P 1'
#
loop_
_entity.id
_entity.type
_entity.pdbx_description
1 polymer ?
#
loop_
_entity_poly.entity_id
_entity_poly.type
_entity_poly.pdbx_seq_one_letter_code
_entity_poly.pdbx_strand_id
1 'polypeptide(L)'
;MQSKIGDHIDPAGWAEWDKDFALKTLYYGEYLNQGPGAGTAGRVKWPGYHVITSSTEASKFTVAQLIQGGSWLKSSGVRYTEGL
;
A
#
# COMPACT_ATOMS: atom_id res chain seq x y z
N MET A 1 -2.15 -0.29 -3.20
CA MET A 1 -1.38 0.02 -4.43
C MET A 1 -2.23 -0.27 -5.64
N GLN A 2 -1.98 0.39 -6.78
CA GLN A 2 -2.72 0.21 -8.05
C GLN A 2 -4.25 0.23 -7.86
N SER A 3 -4.73 1.12 -6.97
CA SER A 3 -6.14 1.20 -6.57
C SER A 3 -6.76 2.53 -7.00
N LYS A 4 -8.08 2.55 -7.20
CA LYS A 4 -8.85 3.79 -7.37
C LYS A 4 -9.36 4.27 -6.01
N ILE A 5 -9.02 5.49 -5.63
CA ILE A 5 -9.34 6.10 -4.34
C ILE A 5 -10.21 7.33 -4.58
N GLY A 6 -11.40 7.32 -3.96
CA GLY A 6 -12.35 8.45 -4.00
C GLY A 6 -11.93 9.59 -3.07
N ASP A 7 -12.59 10.74 -3.22
CA ASP A 7 -12.34 11.98 -2.46
C ASP A 7 -12.80 11.94 -1.00
N HIS A 8 -13.48 10.87 -0.59
CA HIS A 8 -13.84 10.61 0.81
C HIS A 8 -12.64 10.32 1.72
N ILE A 9 -11.44 10.08 1.15
CA ILE A 9 -10.21 9.92 1.93
C ILE A 9 -9.67 11.30 2.30
N ASP A 10 -9.48 11.53 3.59
CA ASP A 10 -8.86 12.74 4.11
C ASP A 10 -7.47 12.96 3.46
N PRO A 11 -7.10 14.21 3.08
CA PRO A 11 -5.79 14.50 2.51
C PRO A 11 -4.60 13.99 3.34
N ALA A 12 -4.72 13.94 4.67
CA ALA A 12 -3.71 13.37 5.57
C ALA A 12 -3.50 11.87 5.34
N GLY A 13 -4.54 11.15 4.89
CA GLY A 13 -4.55 9.75 4.47
C GLY A 13 -4.52 8.72 5.58
N TRP A 14 -3.75 8.97 6.64
CA TRP A 14 -3.55 8.05 7.75
C TRP A 14 -3.82 8.76 9.08
N ALA A 15 -4.26 7.99 10.09
CA ALA A 15 -4.62 8.50 11.41
C ALA A 15 -3.70 7.91 12.49
N GLU A 16 -3.40 8.74 13.50
CA GLU A 16 -2.66 8.30 14.69
C GLU A 16 -3.50 7.28 15.46
N TRP A 17 -2.83 6.30 16.08
CA TRP A 17 -3.49 5.40 17.03
C TRP A 17 -3.58 6.05 18.42
N ASP A 18 -2.43 6.41 18.98
CA ASP A 18 -2.30 7.16 20.24
C ASP A 18 -1.03 8.02 20.17
N LYS A 19 -1.23 9.31 19.87
CA LYS A 19 -0.16 10.31 19.72
C LYS A 19 0.95 9.80 18.79
N ASP A 20 2.19 9.74 19.28
CA ASP A 20 3.38 9.40 18.52
C ASP A 20 3.71 7.89 18.52
N PHE A 21 2.83 7.05 19.06
CA PHE A 21 3.03 5.61 19.06
C PHE A 21 3.22 5.07 17.64
N ALA A 22 4.31 4.33 17.45
CA ALA A 22 4.70 3.64 16.21
C ALA A 22 4.93 4.52 14.97
N LEU A 23 4.76 5.85 15.00
CA LEU A 23 4.89 6.70 13.80
C LEU A 23 6.26 6.61 13.12
N LYS A 24 7.29 6.22 13.88
CA LYS A 24 8.66 6.02 13.39
C LYS A 24 8.97 4.59 12.92
N THR A 25 8.16 3.61 13.31
CA THR A 25 8.44 2.17 13.13
C THR A 25 7.41 1.46 12.26
N LEU A 26 6.22 2.06 12.06
CA LEU A 26 5.24 1.55 11.11
C LEU A 26 5.76 1.60 9.67
N TYR A 27 5.10 0.87 8.77
CA TYR A 27 5.35 0.95 7.34
C TYR A 27 4.01 1.08 6.60
N TYR A 28 3.67 2.29 6.18
CA TYR A 28 2.50 2.59 5.36
C TYR A 28 2.94 3.07 3.99
N GLY A 29 2.53 2.35 2.94
CA GLY A 29 2.99 2.56 1.57
C GLY A 29 1.86 2.86 0.59
N GLU A 30 2.03 3.89 -0.24
CA GLU A 30 1.17 4.17 -1.39
C GLU A 30 1.97 4.01 -2.70
N TYR A 31 1.47 3.24 -3.67
CA TYR A 31 2.09 3.00 -4.97
C TYR A 31 1.04 3.02 -6.08
N LEU A 32 1.22 3.91 -7.08
CA LEU A 32 0.41 4.02 -8.30
C LEU A 32 -1.12 3.98 -8.07
N ASN A 33 -1.61 4.60 -6.99
CA ASN A 33 -3.04 4.81 -6.81
C ASN A 33 -3.54 5.91 -7.76
N GLN A 34 -4.83 5.88 -8.10
CA GLN A 34 -5.48 6.83 -8.99
C GLN A 34 -6.78 7.34 -8.39
N GLY A 35 -7.33 8.43 -8.93
CA GLY A 35 -8.59 9.02 -8.48
C GLY A 35 -8.38 10.22 -7.54
N PRO A 36 -9.48 10.91 -7.20
CA PRO A 36 -9.41 12.22 -6.53
C PRO A 36 -8.82 12.16 -5.11
N GLY A 37 -8.89 11.02 -4.40
CA GLY A 37 -8.27 10.85 -3.08
C GLY A 37 -6.85 10.29 -3.10
N ALA A 38 -6.29 10.00 -4.29
CA ALA A 38 -4.98 9.36 -4.41
C ALA A 38 -3.79 10.34 -4.33
N GLY A 39 -4.05 11.66 -4.31
CA GLY A 39 -3.00 12.66 -4.20
C GLY A 39 -2.26 12.57 -2.87
N THR A 40 -0.93 12.47 -2.92
CA THR A 40 -0.09 12.28 -1.72
C THR A 40 0.51 13.57 -1.16
N ALA A 41 0.32 14.71 -1.83
CA ALA A 41 0.94 15.99 -1.44
C ALA A 41 0.48 16.49 -0.04
N GLY A 42 -0.72 16.10 0.41
CA GLY A 42 -1.29 16.47 1.70
C GLY A 42 -1.08 15.45 2.82
N ARG A 43 -0.35 14.35 2.55
CA ARG A 43 -0.22 13.23 3.48
C ARG A 43 0.62 13.59 4.70
N VAL A 44 0.40 12.83 5.77
CA VAL A 44 1.24 12.88 6.98
C VAL A 44 2.73 12.72 6.66
N LYS A 45 3.59 13.35 7.47
CA LYS A 45 5.05 13.34 7.29
C LYS A 45 5.77 12.36 8.22
N TRP A 46 5.08 11.31 8.64
CA TRP A 46 5.65 10.33 9.57
C TRP A 46 6.81 9.57 8.92
N PRO A 47 7.90 9.25 9.65
CA PRO A 47 9.01 8.50 9.07
C PRO A 47 8.63 7.13 8.50
N GLY A 48 7.59 6.50 9.06
CA GLY A 48 7.05 5.22 8.56
C GLY A 48 6.09 5.33 7.37
N TYR A 49 5.74 6.54 6.91
CA TYR A 49 4.92 6.73 5.72
C TYR A 49 5.80 6.87 4.47
N HIS A 50 5.42 6.16 3.42
CA HIS A 50 6.19 6.06 2.19
C HIS A 50 5.31 6.26 0.95
N VAL A 51 5.64 7.27 0.15
CA VAL A 51 5.24 7.31 -1.26
C VAL A 51 6.22 6.42 -2.02
N ILE A 52 5.78 5.21 -2.36
CA ILE A 52 6.62 4.23 -3.04
C ILE A 52 6.65 4.60 -4.53
N THR A 53 7.85 4.75 -5.08
CA THR A 53 8.08 5.03 -6.52
C THR A 53 8.79 3.88 -7.23
N SER A 54 9.44 2.98 -6.48
CA SER A 54 10.15 1.82 -7.00
C SER A 54 9.21 0.63 -7.15
N SER A 55 9.13 0.07 -8.36
CA SER A 55 8.42 -1.19 -8.60
C SER A 55 9.04 -2.36 -7.84
N THR A 56 10.36 -2.35 -7.62
CA THR A 56 11.05 -3.36 -6.79
C THR A 56 10.58 -3.33 -5.35
N GLU A 57 10.33 -2.15 -4.78
CA GLU A 57 9.80 -2.02 -3.42
C GLU A 57 8.35 -2.46 -3.36
N ALA A 58 7.51 -2.00 -4.29
CA ALA A 58 6.11 -2.40 -4.38
C ALA A 58 5.94 -3.92 -4.62
N SER A 59 6.88 -4.55 -5.34
CA SER A 59 6.83 -5.99 -5.65
C SER A 59 6.86 -6.86 -4.40
N LYS A 60 7.45 -6.39 -3.29
CA LYS A 60 7.47 -7.10 -1.99
C LYS A 60 6.09 -7.39 -1.43
N PHE A 61 5.09 -6.61 -1.84
CA PHE A 61 3.70 -6.72 -1.38
C PHE A 61 2.79 -7.43 -2.38
N THR A 62 3.34 -8.02 -3.45
CA THR A 62 2.59 -8.81 -4.43
C THR A 62 2.28 -10.21 -3.92
N VAL A 63 1.38 -10.91 -4.61
CA VAL A 63 1.00 -12.30 -4.27
C VAL A 63 2.21 -13.24 -4.29
N ALA A 64 3.12 -13.06 -5.25
CA ALA A 64 4.33 -13.87 -5.37
C ALA A 64 5.26 -13.70 -4.16
N GLN A 65 5.49 -12.46 -3.72
CA GLN A 65 6.54 -12.19 -2.71
C GLN A 65 6.01 -12.20 -1.27
N LEU A 66 4.81 -11.67 -1.03
CA LEU A 66 4.27 -11.55 0.33
C LEU A 66 3.77 -12.88 0.89
N ILE A 67 3.02 -13.63 0.06
CA ILE A 67 2.29 -14.85 0.49
C ILE A 67 2.69 -16.10 -0.28
N GLN A 68 3.70 -16.01 -1.16
CA GLN A 68 4.20 -17.13 -1.96
C GLN A 68 3.07 -17.86 -2.73
N GLY A 69 2.11 -17.08 -3.24
CA GLY A 69 0.82 -17.57 -3.70
C GLY A 69 0.89 -18.60 -4.84
N GLY A 70 1.92 -18.54 -5.68
CA GLY A 70 2.13 -19.51 -6.75
C GLY A 70 2.25 -20.97 -6.28
N SER A 71 2.63 -21.19 -5.01
CA SER A 71 2.74 -22.53 -4.43
C SER A 71 1.41 -23.16 -4.02
N TRP A 72 0.37 -22.36 -3.76
CA TRP A 72 -0.88 -22.87 -3.16
C TRP A 72 -2.18 -22.33 -3.78
N LEU A 73 -2.17 -21.15 -4.39
CA LEU A 73 -3.38 -20.59 -5.04
C LEU A 73 -3.73 -21.36 -6.31
N LYS A 74 -2.74 -21.85 -7.06
CA LYS A 74 -2.97 -22.58 -8.32
C LYS A 74 -3.86 -23.82 -8.13
N SER A 75 -3.68 -24.56 -7.04
CA SER A 75 -4.49 -25.76 -6.75
C SER A 75 -5.91 -25.44 -6.28
N SER A 76 -6.15 -24.23 -5.77
CA SER A 76 -7.47 -23.80 -5.32
C SER A 76 -8.45 -23.49 -6.46
N GLY A 77 -7.95 -23.27 -7.68
CA GLY A 77 -8.75 -22.88 -8.85
C GLY A 77 -9.20 -21.41 -8.87
N VAL A 78 -8.84 -20.61 -7.85
CA VAL A 78 -9.13 -19.18 -7.82
C VAL A 78 -8.29 -18.42 -8.85
N ARG A 79 -8.85 -17.35 -9.42
CA ARG A 79 -8.09 -16.43 -10.28
C ARG A 79 -7.28 -15.47 -9.41
N TYR A 80 -6.02 -15.29 -9.75
CA TYR A 80 -5.13 -14.36 -9.05
C TYR A 80 -4.08 -13.80 -10.02
N THR A 81 -3.53 -12.64 -9.68
CA THR A 81 -2.37 -12.03 -10.37
C THR A 81 -1.17 -12.15 -9.45
N GLU A 82 -0.05 -12.67 -9.96
CA GLU A 82 1.12 -12.96 -9.11
C GLU A 82 1.92 -11.71 -8.72
N GLY A 83 2.02 -10.73 -9.63
CA GLY A 83 2.91 -9.57 -9.52
C GLY A 83 2.20 -8.22 -9.69
N LEU A 84 3.00 -7.19 -9.98
CA LEU A 84 2.55 -5.82 -10.32
C LEU A 84 2.08 -5.69 -11.77
#